data_AF-A0A528AHZ3-F1
#
_entry.id   AF-A0A528AHZ3-F1
#
_cell.length_a   1.000
_cell.length_b   1.000
_cell.length_c   1.000
_cell.angle_alpha   90.00
_cell.angle_beta   90.00
_cell.angle_gamma   90.00
#
_symmetry.space_group_name_H-M   'P 1'
#
loop_
_entity.id
_entity.type
_entity.pdbx_description
1 polymer ?
#
loop_
_entity_poly.entity_id
_entity_poly.type
_entity_poly.pdbx_seq_one_letter_code
_entity_poly.pdbx_strand_id
1 'polypeptide(L)' 'DLSYIRMIKEAAGLPTLVGSGVTPDNANDILGIVDGVIIASALKHDGVWWNQVDPARVKTFMAGLRR' A
#
# COMPACT_ATOMS: atom_id res chain seq x y z
N ASP A 1 7.76 11.04 5.23
CA ASP A 1 6.87 12.22 5.11
C ASP A 1 5.90 11.94 3.97
N LEU A 2 4.59 12.13 4.20
CA LEU A 2 3.51 11.89 3.23
C LEU A 2 3.11 13.15 2.46
N SER A 3 3.72 14.31 2.77
CA SER A 3 3.43 15.60 2.14
C SER A 3 3.51 15.56 0.60
N TYR A 4 4.53 14.90 0.06
CA TYR A 4 4.72 14.70 -1.38
C TYR A 4 3.59 13.86 -2.03
N ILE A 5 3.10 12.83 -1.33
CA ILE A 5 1.99 11.99 -1.84
C ILE A 5 0.70 12.83 -1.92
N ARG A 6 0.46 13.69 -0.93
CA ARG A 6 -0.67 14.63 -0.93
C ARG A 6 -0.56 15.64 -2.08
N MET A 7 0.62 16.22 -2.30
CA MET A 7 0.85 17.13 -3.41
C MET A 7 0.55 16.48 -4.77
N ILE A 8 0.96 15.22 -4.97
CA ILE A 8 0.64 14.49 -6.20
C ILE A 8 -0.87 14.26 -6.33
N LYS A 9 -1.54 13.82 -5.25
CA LYS A 9 -3.00 13.60 -5.27
C LYS A 9 -3.75 14.87 -5.68
N GLU A 10 -3.35 16.02 -5.16
CA GLU A 10 -3.97 17.32 -5.46
C GLU A 10 -3.70 17.75 -6.91
N ALA A 11 -2.52 17.45 -7.45
CA ALA A 11 -2.15 17.83 -8.82
C ALA A 11 -2.67 16.87 -9.90
N ALA A 12 -2.87 15.58 -9.60
CA ALA A 12 -3.11 14.55 -10.60
C ALA A 12 -4.45 14.69 -11.33
N GLY A 13 -5.50 15.20 -10.65
CA GLY A 13 -6.85 15.31 -11.21
C GLY A 13 -7.52 13.99 -11.59
N LEU A 14 -6.88 12.85 -11.31
CA LEU A 14 -7.31 11.48 -11.62
C LEU A 14 -7.15 10.60 -10.37
N PRO A 15 -7.78 9.40 -10.34
CA PRO A 15 -7.50 8.42 -9.30
C PRO A 15 -6.01 8.06 -9.25
N THR A 16 -5.47 8.01 -8.03
CA THR A 16 -4.06 7.82 -7.74
C THR A 16 -3.84 6.52 -6.98
N LEU A 17 -2.77 5.81 -7.35
CA LEU A 17 -2.33 4.59 -6.69
C LEU A 17 -0.88 4.74 -6.23
N VAL A 18 -0.58 4.30 -5.02
CA VAL A 18 0.81 4.20 -4.53
C VAL A 18 1.24 2.73 -4.56
N GLY A 19 2.35 2.44 -5.25
CA GLY A 19 2.84 1.06 -5.41
C GLY A 19 4.19 0.77 -4.73
N SER A 20 5.08 1.75 -4.65
CA SER A 20 6.41 1.55 -4.07
C SER A 20 6.41 1.86 -2.58
N GLY A 21 7.05 1.00 -1.77
CA GLY A 21 7.22 1.22 -0.34
C GLY A 21 5.97 1.03 0.53
N VAL A 22 4.89 0.47 -0.02
CA VAL A 22 3.67 0.16 0.76
C VAL A 22 3.96 -1.03 1.67
N THR A 23 3.66 -0.86 2.95
CA THR A 23 3.78 -1.89 4.00
C THR A 23 2.48 -1.97 4.80
N PRO A 24 2.23 -3.05 5.57
CA PRO A 24 1.08 -3.11 6.47
C PRO A 24 1.04 -1.93 7.46
N ASP A 25 2.19 -1.44 7.89
CA ASP A 25 2.30 -0.37 8.89
C ASP A 25 1.90 1.01 8.34
N ASN A 26 2.14 1.29 7.06
CA ASN A 26 1.88 2.60 6.45
C ASN A 26 0.66 2.63 5.52
N ALA A 27 0.07 1.47 5.19
CA ALA A 27 -0.98 1.39 4.18
C ALA A 27 -2.23 2.21 4.55
N ASN A 28 -2.64 2.24 5.82
CA ASN A 28 -3.79 3.04 6.25
C ASN A 28 -3.54 4.54 6.07
N ASP A 29 -2.35 5.03 6.41
CA ASP A 29 -2.02 6.45 6.26
C ASP A 29 -1.98 6.86 4.78
N ILE A 30 -1.42 5.99 3.93
CA ILE A 30 -1.39 6.20 2.48
C ILE A 30 -2.81 6.18 1.89
N LEU A 31 -3.63 5.18 2.27
CA LEU A 31 -5.02 5.06 1.83
C LEU A 31 -5.92 6.18 2.36
N GLY A 32 -5.49 6.92 3.39
CA GLY A 32 -6.14 8.16 3.82
C GLY A 32 -5.93 9.34 2.86
N ILE A 33 -5.03 9.21 1.87
CA ILE A 33 -4.68 10.27 0.92
C ILE A 33 -5.02 9.87 -0.53
N VAL A 34 -4.61 8.68 -0.96
CA VAL A 34 -4.75 8.22 -2.36
C VAL A 34 -5.91 7.25 -2.53
N ASP A 35 -6.31 6.96 -3.76
CA ASP A 35 -7.51 6.16 -4.06
C ASP A 35 -7.25 4.64 -3.93
N GLY A 36 -6.00 4.21 -3.93
CA GLY A 36 -5.64 2.82 -3.70
C GLY A 36 -4.14 2.59 -3.54
N VAL A 37 -3.78 1.34 -3.23
CA VAL A 37 -2.38 0.92 -3.10
C VAL A 37 -2.13 -0.38 -3.84
N ILE A 38 -0.90 -0.54 -4.32
CA ILE A 38 -0.36 -1.80 -4.84
C ILE A 38 0.73 -2.23 -3.86
N ILE A 39 0.62 -3.43 -3.30
CA ILE A 39 1.56 -3.95 -2.31
C ILE A 39 2.11 -5.31 -2.78
N ALA A 40 3.43 -5.43 -2.83
CA ALA A 40 4.11 -6.61 -3.37
C ALA A 40 4.91 -7.34 -2.30
N SER A 41 6.19 -7.02 -2.16
CA SER A 41 7.17 -7.71 -1.30
C SER A 41 6.66 -8.03 0.11
N ALA A 42 5.97 -7.08 0.76
CA ALA A 42 5.45 -7.27 2.12
C ALA A 42 4.45 -8.44 2.26
N LEU A 43 3.73 -8.79 1.18
CA LEU A 43 2.78 -9.91 1.15
C LEU A 43 3.39 -11.21 0.61
N LYS A 44 4.68 -11.20 0.22
CA LYS A 44 5.39 -12.39 -0.25
C LYS A 44 6.16 -13.06 0.89
N HIS A 45 6.47 -14.35 0.73
CA HIS A 45 7.41 -15.03 1.62
C HIS A 45 8.77 -14.31 1.64
N ASP A 46 9.32 -14.14 2.85
CA ASP A 46 10.60 -13.49 3.14
C ASP A 46 10.74 -12.03 2.68
N GLY A 47 9.64 -11.36 2.31
CA GLY A 47 9.73 -10.00 1.79
C GLY A 47 10.30 -9.92 0.36
N VAL A 48 10.40 -11.05 -0.34
CA VAL A 48 11.06 -11.16 -1.63
C VAL A 48 10.03 -11.17 -2.76
N TRP A 49 10.11 -10.20 -3.69
CA TRP A 49 9.01 -9.94 -4.63
C TRP A 49 8.74 -11.08 -5.63
N TRP A 50 9.75 -11.89 -5.96
CA TRP A 50 9.61 -13.05 -6.84
C TRP A 50 9.09 -14.30 -6.13
N ASN A 51 9.00 -14.29 -4.80
CA ASN A 51 8.44 -15.41 -4.06
C ASN A 51 6.91 -15.48 -4.21
N GLN A 52 6.35 -16.62 -3.82
CA GLN A 52 4.91 -16.80 -3.73
C GLN A 52 4.30 -15.86 -2.70
N VAL A 53 3.04 -15.50 -2.91
CA VAL A 53 2.25 -14.73 -1.96
C VAL A 53 2.00 -15.60 -0.73
N ASP A 54 2.19 -15.02 0.46
CA ASP A 54 1.87 -15.65 1.73
C ASP A 54 0.40 -15.36 2.10
N PRO A 55 -0.51 -16.37 2.05
CA PRO A 55 -1.93 -16.13 2.30
C PRO A 55 -2.24 -15.64 3.72
N ALA A 56 -1.40 -15.99 4.71
CA ALA A 56 -1.59 -15.52 6.07
C ALA A 56 -1.31 -14.02 6.18
N ARG A 57 -0.24 -13.54 5.53
CA ARG A 57 0.07 -12.11 5.46
C ARG A 57 -1.02 -11.32 4.74
N VAL A 58 -1.58 -11.86 3.65
CA VAL A 58 -2.72 -11.22 2.95
C VAL A 58 -3.92 -11.08 3.89
N LYS A 59 -4.29 -12.14 4.60
CA LYS A 59 -5.42 -12.12 5.54
C LYS A 59 -5.21 -11.08 6.64
N THR A 60 -4.02 -11.06 7.26
CA THR A 60 -3.67 -10.08 8.30
C THR A 60 -3.68 -8.66 7.76
N PHE A 61 -3.13 -8.43 6.56
CA PHE A 61 -3.13 -7.13 5.92
C PHE A 61 -4.56 -6.63 5.68
N MET A 62 -5.41 -7.45 5.05
CA MET A 62 -6.80 -7.08 4.77
C MET A 62 -7.60 -6.82 6.04
N ALA A 63 -7.39 -7.61 7.10
CA ALA A 63 -8.05 -7.40 8.40
C ALA A 63 -7.61 -6.12 9.12
N GLY A 64 -6.42 -5.59 8.81
CA GLY A 64 -5.86 -4.37 9.41
C GLY A 64 -6.23 -3.06 8.70
N LEU A 65 -6.85 -3.11 7.52
CA LEU A 65 -7.28 -1.94 6.77
C LEU A 65 -8.57 -1.35 7.35
N ARG A 66 -8.68 -0.02 7.39
CA ARG A 66 -9.79 0.72 8.02
C ARG A 66 -10.69 1.47 7.02
N ARG A 67 -10.76 1.00 5.77
CA ARG A 67 -11.58 1.61 4.72
C ARG A 67 -13.00 1.08 4.70
#